data_AF-A0A7C9E013-F1
#
_entry.id   AF-A0A7C9E013-F1
#
_cell.length_a   1.000
_cell.length_b   1.000
_cell.length_c   1.000
_cell.angle_alpha   90.00
_cell.angle_beta   90.00
_cell.angle_gamma   90.00
#
_symmetry.space_group_name_H-M   'P 1'
#
loop_
_entity.id
_entity.type
_entity.pdbx_description
1 polymer ?
#
loop_
_entity_poly.entity_id
_entity_poly.type
_entity_poly.pdbx_seq_one_letter_code
_entity_poly.pdbx_strand_id
1 'polypeptide(L)'
;MKSERAACVQWRALDEINAGVCDGVTYEEIKKNMPEEYESRKKDKLCYRYPRGESYLDVIQRLEPLIIELERQRAPVVVISHQAVLRALYAYVADRPFEEIPHIEIPLHTIVE
;
A
#
# COMPACT_ATOMS: atom_id res chain seq x y z
N MET A 1 -37.36 -3.33 -4.14
CA MET A 1 -36.01 -3.87 -4.38
C MET A 1 -35.39 -4.22 -3.05
N LYS A 2 -35.10 -5.50 -2.79
CA LYS A 2 -34.29 -5.87 -1.63
C LYS A 2 -32.89 -5.35 -1.90
N SER A 3 -32.39 -4.46 -1.05
CA SER A 3 -30.99 -4.04 -1.05
C SER A 3 -30.17 -5.27 -0.67
N GLU A 4 -29.61 -5.97 -1.66
CA GLU A 4 -28.53 -6.91 -1.43
C GLU A 4 -27.37 -6.09 -0.89
N ARG A 5 -27.06 -6.27 0.40
CA ARG A 5 -25.84 -5.70 0.97
C ARG A 5 -24.68 -6.35 0.25
N ALA A 6 -23.82 -5.54 -0.39
CA ALA A 6 -22.53 -6.00 -0.85
C ALA A 6 -21.82 -6.66 0.34
N ALA A 7 -21.36 -7.90 0.14
CA ALA A 7 -20.61 -8.60 1.17
C ALA A 7 -19.28 -7.87 1.37
N CYS A 8 -19.08 -7.28 2.54
CA CYS A 8 -17.80 -6.68 2.92
C CYS A 8 -16.94 -7.75 3.58
N VAL A 9 -15.78 -8.02 3.02
CA VAL A 9 -14.79 -8.98 3.55
C VAL A 9 -13.56 -8.21 3.96
N GLN A 10 -13.06 -8.48 5.16
CA GLN A 10 -11.86 -7.85 5.71
C GLN A 10 -10.64 -8.71 5.43
N TRP A 11 -9.57 -8.10 4.90
CA TRP A 11 -8.30 -8.75 4.62
C TRP A 11 -7.19 -8.02 5.35
N ARG A 12 -6.48 -8.70 6.26
CA ARG A 12 -5.30 -8.12 6.93
C ARG A 12 -4.20 -7.72 5.94
N ALA A 13 -4.15 -8.39 4.78
CA ALA A 13 -3.25 -8.02 3.70
C ALA A 13 -3.53 -6.64 3.10
N LEU A 14 -4.66 -5.98 3.43
CA LEU A 14 -4.98 -4.62 3.03
C LEU A 14 -4.62 -3.56 4.07
N ASP A 15 -4.06 -3.93 5.23
CA ASP A 15 -3.59 -2.97 6.23
C ASP A 15 -2.45 -2.12 5.66
N GLU A 16 -2.34 -0.86 6.08
CA GLU A 16 -1.29 0.05 5.60
C GLU A 16 0.13 -0.52 5.84
N ILE A 17 1.09 -0.03 5.06
CA ILE A 17 2.51 -0.34 5.26
C ILE A 17 2.91 -0.09 6.73
N ASN A 18 3.50 -1.10 7.36
CA ASN A 18 3.94 -1.00 8.74
C ASN A 18 5.19 -0.10 8.83
N ALA A 19 5.04 1.09 9.40
CA ALA A 19 6.13 2.04 9.60
C ALA A 19 7.05 1.70 10.79
N GLY A 20 6.79 0.59 11.50
CA GLY A 20 7.61 0.10 12.60
C GLY A 20 7.82 1.15 13.68
N VAL A 21 9.09 1.44 13.99
CA VAL A 21 9.44 2.47 14.99
C VAL A 21 9.05 3.90 14.59
N CYS A 22 8.75 4.13 13.31
CA CYS A 22 8.32 5.42 12.79
C CYS A 22 6.79 5.60 12.81
N ASP A 23 6.03 4.62 13.32
CA ASP A 23 4.58 4.73 13.41
C ASP A 23 4.16 5.85 14.39
N GLY A 24 3.15 6.63 13.99
CA GLY A 24 2.70 7.82 14.74
C GLY A 24 3.68 9.02 14.72
N VAL A 25 4.80 8.94 14.02
CA VAL A 25 5.80 10.02 13.92
C VAL A 25 5.64 10.76 12.59
N THR A 26 5.67 12.09 12.61
CA THR A 26 5.58 12.90 11.39
C THR A 26 6.86 12.84 10.57
N TYR A 27 6.77 13.09 9.26
CA TYR A 27 7.96 13.14 8.40
C TYR A 27 9.02 14.16 8.85
N GLU A 28 8.60 15.31 9.38
CA GLU A 28 9.52 16.33 9.89
C GLU A 28 10.24 15.86 11.16
N GLU A 29 9.54 15.13 12.03
CA GLU A 29 10.16 14.52 13.22
C GLU A 29 11.12 13.39 12.84
N ILE A 30 10.78 12.54 11.87
CA ILE A 30 11.71 11.52 11.36
C ILE A 30 12.97 12.18 10.81
N LYS A 31 12.83 13.23 9.99
CA LYS A 31 13.96 13.96 9.42
C LYS A 31 14.87 14.56 10.50
N LYS A 32 14.29 15.06 11.60
CA LYS A 32 15.02 15.68 12.70
C LYS A 32 15.66 14.65 13.64
N ASN A 33 14.91 13.63 14.03
CA ASN A 33 15.27 12.69 15.11
C ASN A 33 15.96 11.42 14.58
N MET A 34 15.71 11.06 13.31
CA MET A 34 16.22 9.85 12.64
C MET A 34 16.69 10.18 11.21
N PRO A 35 17.67 11.08 11.02
CA PRO A 35 18.06 11.57 9.70
C PRO A 35 18.59 10.47 8.76
N GLU A 36 19.24 9.45 9.30
CA GLU A 36 19.73 8.30 8.54
C GLU A 36 18.59 7.49 7.91
N GLU A 37 17.50 7.29 8.66
CA GLU A 37 16.29 6.61 8.17
C GLU A 37 15.59 7.43 7.08
N TYR A 38 15.50 8.74 7.29
CA TYR A 38 14.92 9.66 6.31
C TYR A 38 15.67 9.62 4.98
N GLU A 39 17.01 9.74 5.01
CA GLU A 39 17.83 9.71 3.80
C GLU A 39 17.87 8.33 3.15
N SER A 40 17.92 7.25 3.94
CA SER A 40 17.87 5.87 3.42
C SER A 40 16.57 5.61 2.67
N ARG A 41 15.43 6.01 3.25
CA ARG A 41 14.13 5.90 2.59
C ARG A 41 14.01 6.76 1.34
N LYS A 42 14.59 7.96 1.36
CA LYS A 42 14.57 8.87 0.21
C LYS A 42 15.42 8.33 -0.95
N LYS A 43 16.54 7.67 -0.64
CA LYS A 43 17.46 7.09 -1.63
C LYS A 43 16.86 5.91 -2.38
N ASP A 44 16.18 5.01 -1.66
CA ASP A 44 15.54 3.83 -2.26
C ASP A 44 14.23 3.52 -1.54
N LYS A 45 13.16 4.22 -1.95
CA LYS A 45 11.85 4.12 -1.30
C LYS A 45 11.18 2.77 -1.51
N LEU A 46 11.55 2.05 -2.58
CA LEU A 46 11.00 0.74 -2.90
C LEU A 46 11.55 -0.32 -1.95
N CYS A 47 12.89 -0.38 -1.82
CA CYS A 47 13.56 -1.43 -1.06
C CYS A 47 13.80 -1.06 0.42
N TYR A 48 13.73 0.22 0.78
CA TYR A 48 13.87 0.65 2.17
C TYR A 48 12.81 -0.01 3.05
N ARG A 49 13.27 -0.72 4.08
CA ARG A 49 12.43 -1.32 5.12
C ARG A 49 12.53 -0.47 6.37
N TYR A 50 11.39 0.01 6.87
CA TYR A 50 11.35 0.67 8.16
C TYR A 50 11.90 -0.25 9.28
N PRO A 51 12.64 0.28 10.27
CA PRO A 51 13.10 -0.54 11.39
C PRO A 51 11.90 -1.15 12.12
N ARG A 52 11.88 -2.48 12.22
CA ARG A 52 10.76 -3.29 12.76
C ARG A 52 9.43 -3.09 11.99
N GLY A 53 9.50 -2.70 10.73
CA GLY A 53 8.37 -2.50 9.84
C GLY A 53 8.56 -3.18 8.48
N GLU A 54 7.92 -2.61 7.47
CA GLU A 54 7.86 -3.12 6.09
C GLU A 54 8.57 -2.19 5.10
N SER A 55 8.94 -2.76 3.95
CA SER A 55 9.25 -2.05 2.71
C SER A 55 8.07 -2.14 1.73
N TYR A 56 8.11 -1.42 0.60
CA TYR A 56 7.13 -1.64 -0.47
C TYR A 56 7.21 -3.06 -1.04
N LEU A 57 8.41 -3.68 -1.07
CA LEU A 57 8.56 -5.07 -1.51
C LEU A 57 7.86 -6.05 -0.56
N ASP A 58 7.90 -5.81 0.75
CA ASP A 58 7.17 -6.62 1.73
C ASP A 58 5.65 -6.50 1.53
N VAL A 59 5.16 -5.28 1.26
CA VAL A 59 3.75 -5.03 0.93
C VAL A 59 3.33 -5.79 -0.33
N ILE A 60 4.12 -5.70 -1.41
CA ILE A 60 3.86 -6.41 -2.66
C ILE A 60 3.78 -7.91 -2.41
N GLN A 61 4.73 -8.47 -1.67
CA GLN A 61 4.76 -9.90 -1.37
C GLN A 61 3.52 -10.36 -0.60
N ARG A 62 3.06 -9.61 0.42
CA ARG A 62 1.85 -10.01 1.16
C ARG A 62 0.54 -9.81 0.40
N LEU A 63 0.54 -9.01 -0.67
CA LEU A 63 -0.62 -8.81 -1.53
C LEU A 63 -0.81 -9.92 -2.56
N GLU A 64 0.20 -10.76 -2.80
CA GLU A 64 0.13 -11.85 -3.79
C GLU A 64 -1.11 -12.76 -3.63
N PRO A 65 -1.49 -13.24 -2.42
CA PRO A 65 -2.70 -14.06 -2.27
C PRO A 65 -4.00 -13.28 -2.56
N LEU A 66 -4.01 -11.97 -2.28
CA LEU A 66 -5.16 -11.12 -2.57
C LEU A 66 -5.32 -10.91 -4.07
N ILE A 67 -4.23 -10.66 -4.79
CA ILE A 67 -4.23 -10.53 -6.25
C ILE A 67 -4.83 -11.77 -6.90
N ILE A 68 -4.39 -12.96 -6.49
CA ILE A 68 -4.94 -14.23 -6.99
C ILE A 68 -6.45 -14.31 -6.75
N GLU A 69 -6.94 -13.88 -5.59
CA GLU A 69 -8.38 -13.91 -5.29
C GLU A 69 -9.17 -12.86 -6.08
N LEU A 70 -8.60 -11.68 -6.33
CA LEU A 70 -9.19 -10.64 -7.17
C LEU A 70 -9.36 -11.10 -8.62
N GLU A 71 -8.32 -11.71 -9.20
CA GLU A 71 -8.34 -12.28 -10.56
C GLU A 71 -9.39 -13.41 -10.72
N ARG A 72 -9.79 -14.06 -9.63
CA ARG A 72 -10.83 -15.10 -9.64
C ARG A 72 -12.25 -14.54 -9.62
N GLN A 73 -12.44 -13.27 -9.25
CA GLN A 73 -13.77 -12.68 -9.19
C GLN A 73 -14.31 -12.41 -10.58
N ARG A 74 -15.59 -12.78 -10.81
CA ARG A 74 -16.30 -12.52 -12.07
C ARG A 74 -17.25 -11.33 -11.99
N ALA A 75 -17.46 -10.80 -10.78
CA ALA A 75 -18.27 -9.64 -10.52
C ALA A 75 -17.38 -8.45 -10.14
N PRO A 76 -17.83 -7.20 -10.33
CA PRO A 76 -17.08 -6.02 -9.91
C PRO A 76 -16.74 -6.06 -8.42
N VAL A 77 -15.49 -5.73 -8.10
CA VAL A 77 -14.97 -5.64 -6.73
C VAL A 77 -14.54 -4.20 -6.48
N VAL A 78 -14.85 -3.70 -5.29
CA VAL A 78 -14.30 -2.43 -4.79
C VAL A 78 -13.32 -2.74 -3.67
N VAL A 79 -12.07 -2.33 -3.82
CA VAL A 79 -11.03 -2.46 -2.79
C VAL A 79 -10.90 -1.11 -2.08
N ILE A 80 -11.08 -1.12 -0.75
CA ILE A 80 -10.87 0.05 0.11
C ILE A 80 -9.66 -0.27 1.00
N SER A 81 -8.62 0.55 0.91
CA SER A 81 -7.36 0.33 1.60
C SER A 81 -6.61 1.66 1.78
N HIS A 82 -5.30 1.61 2.00
CA HIS A 82 -4.45 2.72 2.37
C HIS A 82 -3.44 3.05 1.26
N GLN A 83 -2.68 4.12 1.42
CA GLN A 83 -1.97 4.74 0.31
C GLN A 83 -0.85 3.85 -0.26
N ALA A 84 -0.02 3.21 0.58
CA ALA A 84 1.06 2.37 0.06
C ALA A 84 0.53 1.08 -0.58
N VAL A 85 -0.51 0.49 -0.01
CA VAL A 85 -1.18 -0.70 -0.54
C VAL A 85 -1.89 -0.41 -1.86
N LEU A 86 -2.65 0.69 -1.94
CA LEU A 86 -3.35 1.09 -3.16
C LEU A 86 -2.37 1.37 -4.30
N ARG A 87 -1.20 1.94 -4.02
CA ARG A 87 -0.14 2.09 -5.03
C ARG A 87 0.34 0.77 -5.59
N ALA A 88 0.59 -0.22 -4.73
CA ALA A 88 1.03 -1.54 -5.15
C ALA A 88 -0.04 -2.27 -5.97
N LEU A 89 -1.30 -2.22 -5.54
CA LEU A 89 -2.43 -2.81 -6.27
C LEU A 89 -2.66 -2.11 -7.61
N TYR A 90 -2.67 -0.78 -7.64
CA TYR A 90 -2.84 -0.03 -8.88
C TYR A 90 -1.69 -0.28 -9.85
N ALA A 91 -0.45 -0.33 -9.37
CA ALA A 91 0.70 -0.65 -10.22
C ALA A 91 0.58 -2.02 -10.88
N TYR A 92 0.07 -3.02 -10.15
CA TYR A 92 -0.20 -4.34 -10.72
C TYR A 92 -1.25 -4.27 -11.83
N VAL A 93 -2.39 -3.64 -11.57
CA VAL A 93 -3.50 -3.56 -12.55
C VAL A 93 -3.12 -2.71 -13.77
N ALA A 94 -2.35 -1.65 -13.58
CA ALA A 94 -1.94 -0.71 -14.63
C ALA A 94 -0.59 -1.04 -15.28
N ASP A 95 -0.03 -2.24 -15.01
CA ASP A 95 1.26 -2.72 -15.54
C ASP A 95 2.40 -1.71 -15.41
N ARG A 96 2.55 -1.15 -14.20
CA ARG A 96 3.56 -0.12 -13.89
C ARG A 96 4.88 -0.75 -13.42
N PRO A 97 6.03 -0.17 -13.78
CA PRO A 97 7.32 -0.59 -13.27
C PRO A 97 7.40 -0.51 -11.74
N PHE A 98 8.19 -1.40 -11.12
CA PHE A 98 8.35 -1.47 -9.67
C PHE A 98 8.86 -0.17 -9.06
N GLU A 99 9.76 0.52 -9.76
CA GLU A 99 10.39 1.76 -9.34
C GLU A 99 9.38 2.92 -9.22
N GLU A 100 8.27 2.86 -9.97
CA GLU A 100 7.23 3.89 -9.93
C GLU A 100 6.29 3.69 -8.73
N ILE A 101 6.12 2.47 -8.23
CA ILE A 101 5.12 2.10 -7.21
C ILE A 101 5.11 3.07 -6.02
N PRO A 102 6.24 3.39 -5.36
CA PRO A 102 6.23 4.24 -4.17
C PRO A 102 5.84 5.70 -4.43
N HIS A 103 5.74 6.09 -5.71
CA HIS A 103 5.57 7.46 -6.18
C HIS A 103 4.23 7.69 -6.89
N ILE A 104 3.47 6.63 -7.19
CA ILE A 104 2.14 6.75 -7.79
C ILE A 104 1.23 7.64 -6.92
N GLU A 105 0.55 8.58 -7.56
CA GLU A 105 -0.40 9.46 -6.90
C GLU A 105 -1.74 8.74 -6.70
N ILE A 106 -2.16 8.59 -5.45
CA ILE A 106 -3.46 8.05 -5.06
C ILE A 106 -4.11 9.11 -4.15
N PRO A 107 -4.91 10.04 -4.71
CA PRO A 107 -5.54 11.11 -3.93
C PRO A 107 -6.65 10.58 -3.03
N LEU A 108 -6.83 11.24 -1.87
CA LEU A 108 -7.97 10.95 -0.99
C LEU A 108 -9.30 11.28 -1.68
N HIS A 109 -10.36 10.57 -1.27
CA HIS A 109 -11.74 10.78 -1.73
C HIS A 109 -11.92 10.66 -3.26
N THR A 110 -11.10 9.85 -3.91
CA THR A 110 -11.14 9.63 -5.37
C THR A 110 -11.25 8.14 -5.66
N ILE A 111 -12.07 7.76 -6.65
CA ILE A 111 -12.14 6.40 -7.18
C ILE A 111 -11.22 6.31 -8.39
N VAL A 112 -10.46 5.23 -8.48
CA VAL A 112 -9.62 4.89 -9.62
C VAL A 112 -10.20 3.64 -10.27
N GLU A 113 -10.46 3.70 -11.58
CA GLU A 113 -11.10 2.66 -12.41
C GLU A 113 -10.16 2.15 -13.50
#